data_AF-A0A8E2FB35-F1
#
_entry.id   AF-A0A8E2FB35-F1
#
_cell.length_a   1.000
_cell.length_b   1.000
_cell.length_c   1.000
_cell.angle_alpha   90.00
_cell.angle_beta   90.00
_cell.angle_gamma   90.00
#
_symmetry.space_group_name_H-M   'P 1'
#
loop_
_entity.id
_entity.type
_entity.pdbx_description
1 polymer ?
#
loop_
_entity_poly.entity_id
_entity_poly.type
_entity_poly.pdbx_seq_one_letter_code
_entity_poly.pdbx_strand_id
1 'polypeptide(L)'
;MRFLTYLTATLLPVFAIASPSPVFPAEGFSQVQPRTPATTDLTSLLGNIIPDIQAFTSLLQPEVINDIKVVVVGLATVFSGDTANQTKSLISEASGLLTPDLVKTVSSLLPSVTGLLTSDTIKEIGALLTNANNLLTPTFVKQTTELINDVAPLISVVSSNNDSNLSCSGRWSGKASRGCDCPMECCG
;
A
#
# COMPACT_ATOMS: atom_id res chain seq x y z
N MET A 1 -21.75 14.01 -10.32
CA MET A 1 -21.20 15.24 -10.95
C MET A 1 -20.73 14.86 -12.35
N ARG A 2 -21.51 15.24 -13.37
CA ARG A 2 -21.28 14.92 -14.79
C ARG A 2 -20.74 16.19 -15.45
N PHE A 3 -19.42 16.33 -15.54
CA PHE A 3 -18.82 17.54 -16.14
C PHE A 3 -17.64 17.24 -17.07
N LEU A 4 -17.47 15.99 -17.48
CA LEU A 4 -16.31 15.54 -18.26
C LEU A 4 -16.74 14.76 -19.50
N THR A 5 -17.61 15.34 -20.34
CA THR A 5 -18.10 14.65 -21.56
C THR A 5 -18.20 15.55 -22.79
N TYR A 6 -17.58 16.75 -22.78
CA TYR A 6 -17.72 17.72 -23.89
C TYR A 6 -16.39 18.28 -24.44
N LEU A 7 -15.29 17.50 -24.43
CA LEU A 7 -13.98 17.99 -24.91
C LEU A 7 -13.34 17.16 -26.03
N THR A 8 -14.11 16.57 -26.95
CA THR A 8 -13.54 15.91 -28.13
C THR A 8 -14.46 15.99 -29.34
N ALA A 9 -14.52 17.12 -30.05
CA ALA A 9 -15.01 17.17 -31.44
C ALA A 9 -14.81 18.55 -32.09
N THR A 10 -13.59 18.90 -32.49
CA THR A 10 -13.37 19.82 -33.64
C THR A 10 -12.02 19.54 -34.30
N LEU A 11 -12.00 18.50 -35.14
CA LEU A 11 -10.95 18.27 -36.11
C LEU A 11 -11.49 18.74 -37.47
N LEU A 12 -10.94 19.84 -37.98
CA LEU A 12 -11.09 20.32 -39.36
C LEU A 12 -10.60 19.24 -40.34
N PRO A 13 -11.16 19.16 -41.56
CA PRO A 13 -10.45 19.79 -42.67
C PRO A 13 -11.33 20.44 -43.77
N VAL A 14 -10.72 21.49 -44.32
CA VAL A 14 -10.88 22.24 -45.58
C VAL A 14 -11.51 21.49 -46.75
N PHE A 15 -12.46 22.12 -47.46
CA PHE A 15 -12.54 22.13 -48.94
C PHE A 15 -13.31 23.35 -49.48
N ALA A 16 -12.83 23.85 -50.61
CA ALA A 16 -13.10 25.14 -51.22
C ALA A 16 -14.54 25.33 -51.77
N ILE A 17 -15.00 26.59 -51.75
CA ILE A 17 -16.01 27.11 -52.68
C ILE A 17 -15.49 28.40 -53.33
N ALA A 18 -15.52 28.39 -54.65
CA ALA A 18 -15.12 29.47 -55.53
C ALA A 18 -16.02 30.70 -55.38
N SER A 19 -15.43 31.88 -55.30
CA SER A 19 -16.12 33.16 -55.45
C SER A 19 -16.05 33.64 -56.90
N PRO A 20 -17.13 34.17 -57.51
CA PRO A 20 -17.03 34.86 -58.79
C PRO A 20 -16.22 36.15 -58.61
N SER A 21 -15.23 36.35 -59.48
CA SER A 21 -14.45 37.57 -59.58
C SER A 21 -15.34 38.78 -59.90
N PRO A 22 -15.26 39.90 -59.15
CA PRO A 22 -15.92 41.13 -59.53
C PRO A 22 -15.21 41.76 -60.75
N VAL A 23 -15.99 42.08 -61.79
CA VAL A 23 -15.59 42.95 -62.90
C VAL A 23 -15.60 44.39 -62.37
N PHE A 24 -14.46 45.07 -62.47
CA PHE A 24 -14.34 46.50 -62.14
C PHE A 24 -14.68 47.35 -63.37
N PRO A 25 -15.69 48.23 -63.32
CA PRO A 25 -15.77 49.36 -64.24
C PRO A 25 -14.66 50.35 -63.89
N ALA A 26 -13.88 50.73 -64.91
CA ALA A 26 -12.88 51.78 -64.78
C ALA A 26 -13.57 53.15 -64.79
N GLU A 27 -13.88 53.69 -63.61
CA GLU A 27 -14.23 55.10 -63.47
C GLU A 27 -13.62 55.70 -62.18
N GLY A 28 -12.78 56.72 -62.36
CA GLY A 28 -12.57 57.79 -61.40
C GLY A 28 -11.46 57.62 -60.36
N PHE A 29 -10.24 58.02 -60.70
CA PHE A 29 -9.27 58.48 -59.71
C PHE A 29 -9.70 59.85 -59.17
N SER A 30 -10.30 59.86 -57.98
CA SER A 30 -10.38 61.00 -57.05
C SER A 30 -10.93 60.41 -55.75
N GLN A 31 -10.14 60.16 -54.72
CA GLN A 31 -9.70 61.17 -53.76
C GLN A 31 -8.37 60.73 -53.11
N VAL A 32 -7.42 61.66 -53.00
CA VAL A 32 -6.33 61.55 -52.02
C VAL A 32 -6.97 61.79 -50.64
N GLN A 33 -7.27 60.73 -49.89
CA GLN A 33 -7.57 60.87 -48.47
C GLN A 33 -6.27 61.25 -47.75
N PRO A 34 -6.18 62.40 -47.06
CA PRO A 34 -5.02 62.73 -46.26
C PRO A 34 -4.80 61.62 -45.23
N ARG A 35 -3.59 61.07 -45.19
CA ARG A 35 -3.17 60.21 -44.08
C ARG A 35 -3.12 61.13 -42.87
N THR A 36 -4.16 61.12 -42.04
CA THR A 36 -4.08 61.77 -40.75
C THR A 36 -2.91 61.15 -40.01
N PRO A 37 -2.00 61.97 -39.46
CA PRO A 37 -0.95 61.43 -38.62
C PRO A 37 -1.66 60.69 -37.48
N ALA A 38 -1.26 59.45 -37.21
CA ALA A 38 -1.60 58.80 -35.96
C ALA A 38 -0.84 59.52 -34.84
N THR A 39 -1.27 60.75 -34.52
CA THR A 39 -0.99 61.38 -33.24
C THR A 39 -1.87 60.63 -32.26
N THR A 40 -1.39 59.46 -31.81
CA THR A 40 -1.85 58.91 -30.54
C THR A 40 -1.44 59.94 -29.51
N ASP A 41 -2.35 60.88 -29.31
CA ASP A 41 -2.16 62.04 -28.49
C ASP A 41 -1.92 61.52 -27.08
N LEU A 42 -0.72 61.78 -26.56
CA LEU A 42 -0.34 61.42 -25.20
C LEU A 42 -1.39 61.95 -24.23
N THR A 43 -2.06 63.06 -24.56
CA THR A 43 -3.18 63.63 -23.81
C THR A 43 -4.38 62.69 -23.73
N SER A 44 -4.67 61.92 -24.79
CA SER A 44 -5.72 60.88 -24.79
C SER A 44 -5.29 59.63 -24.01
N LEU A 45 -4.00 59.29 -24.01
CA LEU A 45 -3.47 58.19 -23.20
C LEU A 45 -3.43 58.58 -21.70
N LEU A 46 -3.05 59.81 -21.38
CA LEU A 46 -3.10 60.35 -20.02
C LEU A 46 -4.55 60.49 -19.54
N GLY A 47 -5.48 60.94 -20.38
CA GLY A 47 -6.90 61.02 -20.03
C GLY A 47 -7.52 59.68 -19.62
N ASN A 48 -7.06 58.58 -20.21
CA ASN A 48 -7.49 57.22 -19.84
C ASN A 48 -6.73 56.64 -18.63
N ILE A 49 -5.49 57.07 -18.37
CA ILE A 49 -4.66 56.59 -17.24
C ILE A 49 -4.91 57.36 -15.93
N ILE A 50 -5.30 58.63 -16.00
CA ILE A 50 -5.64 59.46 -14.83
C ILE A 50 -6.67 58.79 -13.89
N PRO A 51 -7.81 58.25 -14.36
CA PRO A 51 -8.78 57.59 -13.48
C PRO A 51 -8.22 56.33 -12.82
N ASP A 52 -7.39 55.56 -13.51
CA ASP A 52 -6.72 54.38 -12.95
C ASP A 52 -5.70 54.80 -11.87
N ILE A 53 -4.92 55.85 -12.10
CA ILE A 53 -4.00 56.41 -11.10
C ILE A 53 -4.76 56.96 -9.88
N GLN A 54 -5.94 57.55 -10.08
CA GLN A 54 -6.79 58.00 -8.96
C GLN A 54 -7.30 56.82 -8.11
N ALA A 55 -7.63 55.69 -8.73
CA ALA A 55 -7.96 54.47 -8.01
C ALA A 55 -6.77 53.97 -7.16
N PHE A 56 -5.54 54.00 -7.71
CA PHE A 56 -4.34 53.65 -6.94
C PHE A 56 -4.02 54.68 -5.85
N THR A 57 -4.31 55.97 -6.03
CA THR A 57 -4.12 56.95 -4.94
C THR A 57 -4.97 56.67 -3.70
N SER A 58 -6.08 55.93 -3.85
CA SER A 58 -6.87 55.44 -2.72
C SER A 58 -6.20 54.27 -1.99
N LEU A 59 -5.38 53.46 -2.68
CA LEU A 59 -4.52 52.42 -2.08
C LEU A 59 -3.22 52.96 -1.50
N LEU A 60 -2.81 54.17 -1.92
CA LEU A 60 -1.68 54.91 -1.35
C LEU A 60 -2.05 55.73 -0.10
N GLN A 61 -3.32 55.66 0.35
CA GLN A 61 -3.68 56.24 1.64
C GLN A 61 -2.83 55.60 2.76
N PRO A 62 -2.34 56.40 3.72
CA PRO A 62 -1.45 55.92 4.77
C PRO A 62 -2.00 54.71 5.54
N GLU A 63 -3.32 54.67 5.80
CA GLU A 63 -4.01 53.52 6.40
C GLU A 63 -3.79 52.24 5.60
N VAL A 64 -4.11 52.24 4.30
CA VAL A 64 -4.06 51.04 3.45
C VAL A 64 -2.63 50.55 3.26
N ILE A 65 -1.67 51.47 3.11
CA ILE A 65 -0.24 51.11 3.04
C ILE A 65 0.20 50.45 4.35
N ASN A 66 -0.25 50.95 5.50
CA ASN A 66 0.14 50.40 6.80
C ASN A 66 -0.47 49.01 7.03
N ASP A 67 -1.73 48.81 6.65
CA ASP A 67 -2.40 47.50 6.73
C ASP A 67 -1.76 46.47 5.80
N ILE A 68 -1.44 46.86 4.56
CA ILE A 68 -0.71 46.01 3.61
C ILE A 68 0.66 45.66 4.16
N LYS A 69 1.37 46.62 4.76
CA LYS A 69 2.67 46.38 5.38
C LYS A 69 2.57 45.38 6.53
N VAL A 70 1.56 45.47 7.39
CA VAL A 70 1.34 44.51 8.48
C VAL A 70 1.07 43.11 7.93
N VAL A 71 0.24 42.98 6.90
CA VAL A 71 -0.05 41.67 6.28
C VAL A 71 1.19 41.08 5.61
N VAL A 72 1.94 41.87 4.84
CA VAL A 72 3.15 41.40 4.15
C VAL A 72 4.24 41.04 5.15
N VAL A 73 4.44 41.83 6.21
CA VAL A 73 5.38 41.52 7.28
C VAL A 73 4.93 40.28 8.07
N GLY A 74 3.64 40.16 8.38
CA GLY A 74 3.07 39.00 9.07
C GLY A 74 3.20 37.71 8.26
N LEU A 75 2.97 37.75 6.94
CA LEU A 75 3.21 36.62 6.06
C LEU A 75 4.70 36.30 5.95
N ALA A 76 5.56 37.32 5.81
CA ALA A 76 6.99 37.13 5.78
C ALA A 76 7.52 36.49 7.05
N THR A 77 7.01 36.85 8.24
CA THR A 77 7.39 36.22 9.50
C THR A 77 6.81 34.81 9.66
N VAL A 78 5.65 34.49 9.07
CA VAL A 78 5.14 33.10 9.06
C VAL A 78 5.98 32.20 8.15
N PHE A 79 6.38 32.69 6.97
CA PHE A 79 7.20 31.93 6.03
C PHE A 79 8.70 31.91 6.38
N SER A 80 9.19 32.93 7.10
CA SER A 80 10.62 33.05 7.46
C SER A 80 10.88 32.76 8.94
N GLY A 81 9.85 32.59 9.76
CA GLY A 81 9.96 32.43 11.20
C GLY A 81 9.97 30.98 11.68
N ASP A 82 9.83 30.82 12.99
CA ASP A 82 9.89 29.54 13.69
C ASP A 82 8.94 28.49 13.12
N THR A 83 7.75 28.88 12.65
CA THR A 83 6.77 27.95 12.05
C THR A 83 7.33 27.19 10.85
N ALA A 84 8.06 27.87 9.95
CA ALA A 84 8.65 27.24 8.78
C ALA A 84 9.80 26.29 9.18
N ASN A 85 10.60 26.69 10.18
CA ASN A 85 11.70 25.89 10.69
C ASN A 85 11.22 24.66 11.47
N GLN A 86 10.19 24.80 12.30
CA GLN A 86 9.53 23.71 13.01
C GLN A 86 8.88 22.74 12.04
N THR A 87 8.20 23.24 11.01
CA THR A 87 7.62 22.40 9.95
C THR A 87 8.72 21.64 9.19
N LYS A 88 9.83 22.29 8.87
CA LYS A 88 10.98 21.64 8.23
C LYS A 88 11.63 20.59 9.14
N SER A 89 11.73 20.83 10.45
CA SER A 89 12.24 19.84 11.42
C SER A 89 11.31 18.64 11.51
N LEU A 90 10.00 18.85 11.70
CA LEU A 90 8.99 17.79 11.76
C LEU A 90 8.98 16.95 10.49
N ILE A 91 9.04 17.59 9.32
CA ILE A 91 9.12 16.89 8.03
C ILE A 91 10.43 16.13 7.92
N SER A 92 11.55 16.68 8.38
CA SER A 92 12.86 16.02 8.35
C SER A 92 12.91 14.81 9.30
N GLU A 93 12.36 14.93 10.50
CA GLU A 93 12.23 13.85 11.48
C GLU A 93 11.29 12.77 10.98
N ALA A 94 10.13 13.14 10.45
CA ALA A 94 9.21 12.21 9.80
C ALA A 94 9.84 11.52 8.59
N SER A 95 10.65 12.23 7.79
CA SER A 95 11.38 11.65 6.66
C SER A 95 12.49 10.70 7.10
N GLY A 96 13.14 10.98 8.23
CA GLY A 96 14.10 10.07 8.85
C GLY A 96 13.44 8.76 9.31
N LEU A 97 12.23 8.84 9.87
CA LEU A 97 11.45 7.65 10.23
C LEU A 97 10.85 6.93 9.02
N LEU A 98 10.48 7.67 7.96
CA LEU A 98 10.00 7.15 6.68
C LEU A 98 11.16 6.92 5.70
N THR A 99 12.27 6.36 6.20
CA THR A 99 13.39 5.98 5.34
C THR A 99 12.87 4.99 4.27
N PRO A 100 13.23 5.16 2.98
CA PRO A 100 12.75 4.29 1.89
C PRO A 100 12.97 2.80 2.15
N ASP A 101 14.06 2.45 2.82
CA ASP A 101 14.36 1.07 3.20
C ASP A 101 13.40 0.52 4.26
N LEU A 102 12.97 1.34 5.24
CA LEU A 102 12.00 0.91 6.24
C LEU A 102 10.63 0.71 5.61
N VAL A 103 10.20 1.64 4.74
CA VAL A 103 8.94 1.52 3.99
C VAL A 103 8.97 0.29 3.09
N LYS A 104 10.06 0.08 2.35
CA LYS A 104 10.23 -1.09 1.48
C LYS A 104 10.24 -2.41 2.26
N THR A 105 10.91 -2.43 3.41
CA THR A 105 10.96 -3.59 4.31
C THR A 105 9.57 -3.91 4.86
N VAL A 106 8.86 -2.90 5.37
CA VAL A 106 7.49 -3.05 5.87
C VAL A 106 6.55 -3.48 4.74
N SER A 107 6.63 -2.89 3.55
CA SER A 107 5.82 -3.29 2.39
C SER A 107 6.11 -4.71 1.90
N SER A 108 7.33 -5.21 2.07
CA SER A 108 7.68 -6.61 1.74
C SER A 108 7.24 -7.62 2.81
N LEU A 109 7.23 -7.21 4.09
CA LEU A 109 6.81 -8.03 5.21
C LEU A 109 5.28 -8.09 5.34
N LEU A 110 4.59 -6.98 5.06
CA LEU A 110 3.13 -6.87 5.14
C LEU A 110 2.40 -8.05 4.47
N PRO A 111 2.65 -8.42 3.20
CA PRO A 111 1.95 -9.53 2.56
C PRO A 111 2.23 -10.89 3.20
N SER A 112 3.44 -11.09 3.73
CA SER A 112 3.81 -12.33 4.43
C SER A 112 3.10 -12.41 5.78
N VAL A 113 3.03 -11.29 6.50
CA VAL A 113 2.36 -11.20 7.80
C VAL A 113 0.84 -11.24 7.65
N THR A 114 0.25 -10.61 6.63
CA THR A 114 -1.19 -10.71 6.38
C THR A 114 -1.60 -12.09 5.90
N GLY A 115 -0.76 -12.77 5.11
CA GLY A 115 -0.96 -14.17 4.73
C GLY A 115 -0.92 -15.12 5.93
N LEU A 116 0.01 -14.90 6.89
CA LEU A 116 0.12 -15.73 8.09
C LEU A 116 -0.89 -15.39 9.20
N LEU A 117 -1.22 -14.10 9.36
CA LEU A 117 -2.09 -13.56 10.41
C LEU A 117 -3.46 -13.18 9.86
N THR A 118 -3.99 -13.98 8.93
CA THR A 118 -5.40 -13.87 8.55
C THR A 118 -6.27 -14.30 9.73
N SER A 119 -7.49 -13.76 9.83
CA SER A 119 -8.42 -14.14 10.90
C SER A 119 -8.67 -15.66 10.94
N ASP A 120 -8.68 -16.32 9.79
CA ASP A 120 -8.89 -17.76 9.68
C ASP A 120 -7.70 -18.56 10.24
N THR A 121 -6.45 -18.18 9.90
CA THR A 121 -5.26 -18.86 10.43
C THR A 121 -5.12 -18.66 11.94
N ILE A 122 -5.43 -17.47 12.47
CA ILE A 122 -5.44 -17.22 13.92
C ILE A 122 -6.51 -18.09 14.60
N LYS A 123 -7.69 -18.23 13.98
CA LYS A 123 -8.77 -19.07 14.50
C LYS A 123 -8.42 -20.55 14.48
N GLU A 124 -7.80 -21.04 13.40
CA GLU A 124 -7.32 -22.42 13.29
C GLU A 124 -6.21 -22.72 14.30
N ILE A 125 -5.23 -21.82 14.44
CA ILE A 125 -4.17 -21.95 15.45
C ILE A 125 -4.78 -21.91 16.86
N GLY A 126 -5.73 -21.02 17.13
CA GLY A 126 -6.42 -20.94 18.42
C GLY A 126 -7.22 -22.22 18.73
N ALA A 127 -7.90 -22.79 17.74
CA ALA A 127 -8.60 -24.06 17.88
C ALA A 127 -7.62 -25.21 18.12
N LEU A 128 -6.51 -25.27 17.39
CA LEU A 128 -5.48 -26.28 17.57
C LEU A 128 -4.84 -26.20 18.95
N LEU A 129 -4.54 -24.99 19.42
CA LEU A 129 -3.96 -24.76 20.74
C LEU A 129 -4.95 -25.10 21.87
N THR A 130 -6.25 -24.85 21.65
CA THR A 130 -7.31 -25.26 22.59
C THR A 130 -7.41 -26.78 22.68
N ASN A 131 -7.42 -27.46 21.53
CA ASN A 131 -7.44 -28.92 21.49
C ASN A 131 -6.17 -29.52 22.12
N ALA A 132 -5.00 -28.96 21.82
CA ALA A 132 -3.74 -29.37 22.42
C ALA A 132 -3.74 -29.16 23.94
N ASN A 133 -4.25 -28.03 24.46
CA ASN A 133 -4.37 -27.80 25.90
C ASN A 133 -5.32 -28.78 26.59
N ASN A 134 -6.43 -29.13 25.94
CA ASN A 134 -7.36 -30.14 26.47
C ASN A 134 -6.74 -31.54 26.53
N LEU A 135 -5.90 -31.88 25.54
CA LEU A 135 -5.20 -33.17 25.47
C LEU A 135 -3.97 -33.22 26.39
N LEU A 136 -3.23 -32.13 26.53
CA LEU A 136 -2.00 -32.06 27.32
C LEU A 136 -2.26 -31.71 28.80
N THR A 137 -3.46 -32.00 29.30
CA THR A 137 -3.74 -31.82 30.73
C THR A 137 -2.86 -32.75 31.56
N PRO A 138 -2.35 -32.31 32.73
CA PRO A 138 -1.49 -33.14 33.58
C PRO A 138 -2.12 -34.49 33.92
N THR A 139 -3.44 -34.50 34.10
CA THR A 139 -4.23 -35.72 34.35
C THR A 139 -4.20 -36.68 33.17
N PHE A 140 -4.46 -36.20 31.94
CA PHE A 140 -4.45 -37.06 30.75
C PHE A 140 -3.05 -37.63 30.46
N VAL A 141 -2.01 -36.80 30.58
CA VAL A 141 -0.61 -37.25 30.39
C VAL A 141 -0.22 -38.28 31.44
N LYS A 142 -0.59 -38.07 32.70
CA LYS A 142 -0.34 -39.03 33.78
C LYS A 142 -1.07 -40.36 33.53
N GLN A 143 -2.37 -40.32 33.25
CA GLN A 143 -3.17 -41.52 32.97
C GLN A 143 -2.67 -42.29 31.75
N THR A 144 -2.28 -41.59 30.68
CA THR A 144 -1.71 -42.22 29.49
C THR A 144 -0.36 -42.85 29.78
N THR A 145 0.50 -42.19 30.58
CA THR A 145 1.80 -42.73 30.98
C THR A 145 1.64 -43.96 31.87
N GLU A 146 0.71 -43.94 32.82
CA GLU A 146 0.36 -45.09 33.66
C GLU A 146 -0.15 -46.25 32.81
N LEU A 147 -1.08 -46.00 31.88
CA LEU A 147 -1.56 -47.01 30.94
C LEU A 147 -0.42 -47.63 30.13
N ILE A 148 0.48 -46.81 29.57
CA ILE A 148 1.65 -47.29 28.82
C ILE A 148 2.53 -48.19 29.70
N ASN A 149 2.77 -47.81 30.95
CA ASN A 149 3.55 -48.61 31.89
C ASN A 149 2.86 -49.95 32.20
N ASP A 150 1.53 -49.97 32.31
CA ASP A 150 0.75 -51.17 32.59
C ASP A 150 0.69 -52.12 31.38
N VAL A 151 0.63 -51.60 30.15
CA VAL A 151 0.61 -52.44 28.93
C VAL A 151 2.00 -52.80 28.40
N ALA A 152 3.06 -52.08 28.76
CA ALA A 152 4.45 -52.41 28.37
C ALA A 152 4.84 -53.89 28.61
N PRO A 153 4.57 -54.51 29.78
CA PRO A 153 4.88 -55.92 29.99
C PRO A 153 4.06 -56.84 29.09
N LEU A 154 2.79 -56.51 28.77
CA LEU A 154 1.97 -57.32 27.87
C LEU A 154 2.54 -57.34 26.45
N ILE A 155 3.08 -56.21 25.96
CA ILE A 155 3.76 -56.14 24.66
C ILE A 155 5.00 -57.05 24.67
N SER A 156 5.81 -57.02 25.73
CA SER A 156 7.00 -57.90 25.84
C SER A 156 6.64 -59.39 25.85
N VAL A 157 5.52 -59.75 26.48
CA VAL A 157 4.99 -61.12 26.50
C VAL A 157 4.50 -61.50 25.11
N VAL A 158 3.75 -60.65 24.41
CA VAL A 158 3.27 -60.96 23.05
C VAL A 158 4.44 -61.06 22.05
N SER A 159 5.44 -60.19 22.14
CA SER A 159 6.64 -60.25 21.30
C SER A 159 7.46 -61.52 21.56
N SER A 160 7.67 -61.89 22.83
CA SER A 160 8.39 -63.13 23.18
C SER A 160 7.59 -64.40 22.84
N ASN A 161 6.26 -64.37 22.90
CA ASN A 161 5.40 -65.46 22.45
C ASN A 161 5.38 -65.61 20.92
N ASN A 162 5.54 -64.51 20.17
CA ASN A 162 5.66 -64.57 18.72
C ASN A 162 7.02 -65.19 18.31
N ASP A 163 8.11 -64.84 19.01
CA ASP A 163 9.43 -65.41 18.76
C ASP A 163 9.55 -66.87 19.23
N SER A 164 8.91 -67.25 20.34
CA SER A 164 8.87 -68.65 20.79
C SER A 164 7.92 -69.55 19.98
N ASN A 165 7.00 -68.97 19.20
CA ASN A 165 6.23 -69.69 18.17
C ASN A 165 7.00 -69.83 16.84
N LEU A 166 8.04 -69.02 16.60
CA LEU A 166 8.93 -69.13 15.44
C LEU A 166 10.27 -69.84 15.72
N SER A 167 10.69 -69.95 17.00
CA SER A 167 11.97 -70.55 17.43
C SER A 167 11.83 -72.03 17.81
N CYS A 168 11.04 -72.77 17.05
CA CYS A 168 10.96 -74.22 17.09
C CYS A 168 11.82 -74.83 15.96
N SER A 169 13.12 -74.54 15.94
CA SER A 169 13.98 -74.91 14.81
C SER A 169 15.40 -75.42 15.17
N GLY A 170 15.66 -76.06 16.34
CA GLY A 170 17.05 -76.41 16.76
C GLY A 170 17.33 -77.72 17.57
N ARG A 171 17.79 -78.78 16.88
CA ARG A 171 18.21 -80.22 17.05
C ARG A 171 17.73 -81.25 18.13
N TRP A 172 16.81 -82.16 17.80
CA TRP A 172 16.12 -83.16 18.66
C TRP A 172 17.13 -84.27 18.79
N SER A 173 17.83 -84.26 19.91
CA SER A 173 18.81 -85.29 20.22
C SER A 173 18.85 -85.49 21.73
N GLY A 174 18.08 -86.47 22.21
CA GLY A 174 18.47 -87.27 23.37
C GLY A 174 17.66 -87.10 24.67
N LYS A 175 16.85 -88.14 24.94
CA LYS A 175 16.28 -88.61 26.23
C LYS A 175 15.51 -87.63 27.10
N ALA A 176 14.19 -87.77 26.99
CA ALA A 176 13.19 -87.35 27.95
C ALA A 176 13.43 -87.92 29.36
N SER A 177 13.49 -87.02 30.35
CA SER A 177 13.04 -87.32 31.70
C SER A 177 12.35 -86.11 32.31
N ARG A 178 11.02 -86.17 32.21
CA ARG A 178 10.01 -85.55 33.06
C ARG A 178 9.98 -84.01 33.10
N GLY A 179 8.98 -83.44 32.42
CA GLY A 179 8.32 -82.24 32.97
C GLY A 179 7.74 -81.24 31.99
N CYS A 180 8.11 -81.27 30.70
CA CYS A 180 7.55 -80.36 29.71
C CYS A 180 7.17 -81.15 28.45
N ASP A 181 5.87 -81.27 28.19
CA ASP A 181 5.32 -81.71 26.91
C ASP A 181 5.56 -80.60 25.88
N CYS A 182 6.71 -80.66 25.21
CA CYS A 182 6.91 -79.97 23.94
C CYS A 182 6.66 -80.98 22.80
N PRO A 183 5.75 -80.71 21.86
CA PRO A 183 5.54 -81.57 20.69
C PRO A 183 6.84 -81.69 19.87
N MET A 184 7.06 -82.89 19.37
CA MET A 184 8.31 -83.49 18.89
C MET A 184 9.03 -82.83 17.68
N GLU A 185 8.92 -81.52 17.44
CA GLU A 185 9.48 -80.88 16.22
C GLU A 185 10.43 -79.68 16.43
N CYS A 186 10.54 -79.13 17.63
CA CYS A 186 11.32 -77.91 17.86
C CYS A 186 12.83 -78.07 18.03
N CYS A 187 13.35 -79.25 17.77
CA CYS A 187 14.76 -79.46 17.75
C CYS A 187 15.17 -80.17 16.41
N GLY A 188 15.68 -79.49 15.38
CA GLY A 188 16.46 -80.06 14.23
C GLY A 188 17.78 -79.34 13.99
#